data_AF-A0A9D9YCQ1-F1
#
_entry.id   AF-A0A9D9YCQ1-F1
#
_cell.length_a   1.000
_cell.length_b   1.000
_cell.length_c   1.000
_cell.angle_alpha   90.00
_cell.angle_beta   90.00
_cell.angle_gamma   90.00
#
_symmetry.space_group_name_H-M   'P 1'
#
loop_
_entity.id
_entity.type
_entity.pdbx_description
1 polymer ?
#
loop_
_entity_poly.entity_id
_entity_poly.type
_entity_poly.pdbx_seq_one_letter_code
_entity_poly.pdbx_strand_id
1 'polypeptide(L)'
;MKNKLAIGALALAVLFTSSSALAAKPEGLTSFKGRLDSLVVRMDGILDRFEAVMVKAEAKGYDTSNAEDAYDAVIAKQDAAKAEVEALKTLIDETIAGGVVTPTAEIRTQTKETKDALMAYRDSVKELRDELREAIENKKGEAEDAPADEPAL
;
A
#
# COMPACT_ATOMS: atom_id res chain seq x y z
N MET A 1 19.18 -14.63 -21.58
CA MET A 1 17.95 -15.18 -20.97
C MET A 1 17.01 -14.01 -20.63
N LYS A 2 15.83 -13.93 -21.24
CA LYS A 2 14.87 -12.83 -21.04
C LYS A 2 14.09 -13.04 -19.74
N ASN A 3 14.72 -12.78 -18.59
CA ASN A 3 14.06 -12.83 -17.29
C ASN A 3 13.25 -11.55 -17.08
N LYS A 4 12.04 -11.52 -17.64
CA LYS A 4 11.04 -10.49 -17.34
C LYS A 4 10.80 -10.50 -15.83
N LEU A 5 11.28 -9.47 -15.13
CA LEU A 5 10.84 -9.18 -13.76
C LEU A 5 9.36 -8.85 -13.89
N ALA A 6 8.51 -9.85 -13.71
CA ALA A 6 7.08 -9.64 -13.66
C ALA A 6 6.82 -8.86 -12.37
N ILE A 7 6.81 -7.53 -12.45
CA ILE A 7 6.12 -6.63 -11.52
C ILE A 7 4.62 -6.89 -11.74
N GLY A 8 4.20 -8.14 -11.49
CA GLY A 8 2.86 -8.61 -11.73
C GLY A 8 1.95 -7.73 -10.91
N ALA A 9 1.03 -7.03 -11.60
CA ALA A 9 0.06 -6.09 -11.08
C ALA A 9 -0.13 -6.25 -9.57
N LEU A 10 0.61 -5.46 -8.78
CA LEU A 10 0.45 -5.45 -7.33
C LEU A 10 -0.95 -4.89 -7.11
N ALA A 11 -1.91 -5.79 -6.97
CA ALA A 11 -3.32 -5.44 -6.97
C ALA A 11 -3.61 -4.67 -5.69
N LEU A 12 -3.57 -3.35 -5.80
CA LEU A 12 -3.98 -2.39 -4.79
C LEU A 12 -5.51 -2.37 -4.72
N ALA A 13 -6.09 -3.54 -4.49
CA ALA A 13 -7.52 -3.76 -4.52
C ALA A 13 -8.15 -3.08 -3.30
N VAL A 14 -8.51 -1.81 -3.51
CA VAL A 14 -9.66 -1.13 -2.93
C VAL A 14 -9.77 -1.30 -1.41
N LEU A 15 -9.04 -0.45 -0.68
CA LEU A 15 -9.08 -0.44 0.78
C LEU A 15 -10.48 -0.13 1.36
N PHE A 16 -11.40 0.52 0.62
CA PHE A 16 -12.62 1.07 1.27
C PHE A 16 -13.87 1.26 0.39
N THR A 17 -14.23 0.32 -0.50
CA THR A 17 -15.53 0.43 -1.24
C THR A 17 -16.79 0.28 -0.39
N SER A 18 -16.69 0.01 0.92
CA SER A 18 -17.86 -0.38 1.73
C SER A 18 -18.16 0.53 2.92
N SER A 19 -17.80 1.83 2.83
CA SER A 19 -18.19 2.82 3.85
C SER A 19 -19.72 2.90 4.05
N SER A 20 -20.49 2.50 3.04
CA SER A 20 -21.95 2.48 3.03
C SER A 20 -22.59 1.31 3.80
N ALA A 21 -21.80 0.35 4.31
CA ALA A 21 -22.31 -0.83 5.02
C ALA A 21 -22.27 -0.74 6.56
N LEU A 22 -21.75 0.36 7.14
CA LEU A 22 -21.76 0.55 8.61
C LEU A 22 -23.18 0.76 9.18
N ALA A 23 -24.19 0.93 8.32
CA ALA A 23 -25.54 1.25 8.72
C ALA A 23 -26.35 -0.01 9.05
N ALA A 24 -26.81 -0.08 10.30
CA ALA A 24 -28.07 -0.69 10.77
C ALA A 24 -28.06 -2.06 11.48
N LYS A 25 -26.92 -2.73 11.74
CA LYS A 25 -26.92 -3.95 12.57
C LYS A 25 -25.84 -3.93 13.66
N PRO A 26 -26.08 -4.53 14.84
CA PRO A 26 -25.09 -4.64 15.91
C PRO A 26 -23.83 -5.41 15.51
N GLU A 27 -23.95 -6.30 14.52
CA GLU A 27 -22.81 -6.99 13.89
C GLU A 27 -21.93 -6.04 13.05
N GLY A 28 -22.40 -4.83 12.75
CA GLY A 28 -21.74 -3.88 11.87
C GLY A 28 -20.42 -3.35 12.40
N LEU A 29 -20.36 -2.95 13.68
CA LEU A 29 -19.13 -2.40 14.28
C LEU A 29 -18.07 -3.49 14.51
N THR A 30 -18.46 -4.66 15.03
CA THR A 30 -17.55 -5.80 15.22
C THR A 30 -17.02 -6.34 13.89
N SER A 31 -17.88 -6.51 12.90
CA SER A 31 -17.48 -6.92 11.54
C SER A 31 -16.55 -5.88 10.92
N PHE A 32 -16.86 -4.60 11.09
CA PHE A 32 -16.03 -3.52 10.60
C PHE A 32 -14.65 -3.53 11.25
N LYS A 33 -14.56 -3.72 12.57
CA LYS A 33 -13.28 -3.89 13.29
C LYS A 33 -12.45 -5.05 12.70
N GLY A 34 -13.04 -6.22 12.50
CA GLY A 34 -12.32 -7.35 11.89
C GLY A 34 -11.80 -7.06 10.48
N ARG A 35 -12.49 -6.18 9.72
CA ARG A 35 -12.01 -5.71 8.42
C ARG A 35 -10.84 -4.75 8.55
N LEU A 36 -10.82 -3.90 9.57
CA LEU A 36 -9.67 -3.05 9.89
C LEU A 36 -8.44 -3.89 10.25
N ASP A 37 -8.60 -4.95 11.05
CA ASP A 37 -7.49 -5.87 11.36
C ASP A 37 -6.94 -6.55 10.10
N SER A 38 -7.83 -7.05 9.23
CA SER A 38 -7.41 -7.63 7.94
C SER A 38 -6.74 -6.60 7.03
N LEU A 39 -7.10 -5.32 7.15
CA LEU A 39 -6.51 -4.22 6.38
C LEU A 39 -5.05 -3.99 6.78
N VAL A 40 -4.76 -3.90 8.08
CA VAL A 40 -3.40 -3.69 8.61
C VAL A 40 -2.47 -4.81 8.13
N VAL A 41 -2.90 -6.07 8.25
CA VAL A 41 -2.13 -7.23 7.75
C VAL A 41 -1.84 -7.13 6.25
N ARG A 42 -2.79 -6.62 5.46
CA ARG A 42 -2.58 -6.41 4.01
C ARG A 42 -1.59 -5.27 3.74
N MET A 43 -1.61 -4.21 4.54
CA MET A 43 -0.66 -3.11 4.40
C MET A 43 0.77 -3.60 4.63
N ASP A 44 0.99 -4.42 5.65
CA ASP A 44 2.31 -5.03 5.92
C ASP A 44 2.77 -5.90 4.75
N GLY A 45 1.91 -6.83 4.32
CA GLY A 45 2.25 -7.71 3.21
C GLY A 45 2.41 -7.00 1.85
N ILE A 46 1.99 -5.75 1.70
CA ILE A 46 2.28 -4.94 0.51
C ILE A 46 3.72 -4.44 0.55
N LEU A 47 4.18 -3.91 1.69
CA LEU A 47 5.55 -3.41 1.84
C LEU A 47 6.58 -4.53 1.69
N ASP A 48 6.36 -5.68 2.34
CA ASP A 48 7.25 -6.85 2.22
C ASP A 48 7.45 -7.27 0.74
N ARG A 49 6.41 -7.13 -0.08
CA ARG A 49 6.47 -7.44 -1.51
C ARG A 49 7.27 -6.40 -2.29
N PHE A 50 7.16 -5.11 -1.95
CA PHE A 50 7.97 -4.08 -2.58
C PHE A 50 9.43 -4.25 -2.22
N GLU A 51 9.76 -4.44 -0.94
CA GLU A 51 11.11 -4.73 -0.49
C GLU A 51 11.71 -5.94 -1.24
N ALA A 52 10.95 -7.04 -1.32
CA ALA A 52 11.39 -8.23 -2.05
C ALA A 52 11.57 -8.00 -3.57
N VAL A 53 10.88 -7.04 -4.17
CA VAL A 53 11.07 -6.68 -5.59
C VAL A 53 12.28 -5.76 -5.75
N MET A 54 12.48 -4.77 -4.87
CA MET A 54 13.65 -3.88 -4.88
C MET A 54 14.95 -4.68 -4.73
N VAL A 55 15.04 -5.56 -3.74
CA VAL A 55 16.19 -6.47 -3.55
C VAL A 55 16.48 -7.30 -4.81
N LYS A 56 15.43 -7.78 -5.50
CA LYS A 56 15.59 -8.54 -6.76
C LYS A 56 16.00 -7.67 -7.94
N ALA A 57 15.64 -6.39 -7.92
CA ALA A 57 16.04 -5.42 -8.93
C ALA A 57 17.51 -5.03 -8.73
N GLU A 58 17.91 -4.68 -7.51
CA GLU A 58 19.32 -4.43 -7.14
C GLU A 58 20.23 -5.61 -7.46
N ALA A 59 19.80 -6.84 -7.16
CA ALA A 59 20.57 -8.05 -7.48
C ALA A 59 20.77 -8.27 -9.00
N LYS A 60 19.95 -7.63 -9.84
CA LYS A 60 20.11 -7.59 -11.30
C LYS A 60 20.78 -6.30 -11.78
N GLY A 61 21.25 -5.48 -10.85
CA GLY A 61 21.94 -4.21 -11.04
C GLY A 61 21.06 -3.09 -11.56
N TYR A 62 19.74 -3.12 -11.33
CA TYR A 62 18.89 -1.94 -11.57
C TYR A 62 19.18 -0.90 -10.48
N ASP A 63 19.13 0.39 -10.83
CA ASP A 63 19.24 1.48 -9.86
C ASP A 63 17.87 1.73 -9.21
N THR A 64 17.76 1.43 -7.92
CA THR A 64 16.52 1.53 -7.13
C THR A 64 16.48 2.75 -6.23
N SER A 65 17.44 3.67 -6.33
CA SER A 65 17.58 4.78 -5.37
C SER A 65 16.29 5.60 -5.18
N ASN A 66 15.61 5.98 -6.27
CA ASN A 66 14.33 6.71 -6.17
C ASN A 66 13.20 5.84 -5.58
N ALA A 67 13.21 4.54 -5.85
CA ALA A 67 12.24 3.61 -5.29
C ALA A 67 12.46 3.41 -3.78
N GLU A 68 13.71 3.45 -3.30
CA GLU A 68 14.04 3.43 -1.87
C GLU A 68 13.50 4.67 -1.15
N ASP A 69 13.71 5.87 -1.71
CA ASP A 69 13.15 7.11 -1.16
C ASP A 69 11.61 7.06 -1.12
N ALA A 70 10.98 6.56 -2.19
CA ALA A 70 9.53 6.37 -2.22
C ALA A 70 9.07 5.30 -1.22
N TYR A 71 9.87 4.26 -0.96
CA TYR A 71 9.56 3.21 0.00
C TYR A 71 9.53 3.75 1.43
N ASP A 72 10.51 4.57 1.81
CA ASP A 72 10.54 5.25 3.11
C ASP A 72 9.34 6.19 3.29
N ALA A 73 8.97 6.93 2.24
CA ALA A 73 7.77 7.75 2.26
C ALA A 73 6.50 6.91 2.47
N VAL A 74 6.42 5.74 1.84
CA VAL A 74 5.30 4.80 2.02
C VAL A 74 5.25 4.28 3.46
N ILE A 75 6.39 3.91 4.07
CA ILE A 75 6.44 3.48 5.48
C ILE A 75 5.83 4.57 6.39
N ALA A 76 6.25 5.82 6.23
CA ALA A 76 5.71 6.92 7.03
C ALA A 76 4.19 7.09 6.87
N LYS A 77 3.67 6.92 5.64
CA LYS A 77 2.21 6.94 5.40
C LYS A 77 1.51 5.69 5.93
N GLN A 78 2.17 4.54 5.92
CA GLN A 78 1.65 3.30 6.47
C GLN A 78 1.45 3.43 7.97
N ASP A 79 2.45 3.97 8.68
CA ASP A 79 2.40 4.18 10.12
C ASP A 79 1.31 5.17 10.51
N ALA A 80 1.19 6.29 9.77
CA ALA A 80 0.11 7.24 9.97
C ALA A 80 -1.27 6.58 9.77
N ALA A 81 -1.44 5.81 8.70
CA ALA A 81 -2.69 5.12 8.44
C ALA A 81 -3.02 4.04 9.49
N LYS A 82 -2.00 3.30 9.98
CA LYS A 82 -2.17 2.35 11.11
C LYS A 82 -2.60 3.05 12.38
N ALA A 83 -2.00 4.21 12.69
CA ALA A 83 -2.38 5.01 13.86
C ALA A 83 -3.87 5.41 13.80
N GLU A 84 -4.34 5.88 12.65
CA GLU A 84 -5.75 6.23 12.44
C GLU A 84 -6.68 5.01 12.54
N VAL A 85 -6.25 3.85 12.04
CA VAL A 85 -6.98 2.59 12.17
C VAL A 85 -7.09 2.18 13.64
N GLU A 86 -6.02 2.26 14.42
CA GLU A 86 -6.04 1.91 15.85
C GLU A 86 -6.87 2.90 16.68
N ALA A 87 -6.84 4.20 16.34
CA ALA A 87 -7.72 5.21 16.94
C ALA A 87 -9.21 4.87 16.67
N LEU A 88 -9.55 4.52 15.42
CA LEU A 88 -10.90 4.09 15.06
C LEU A 88 -11.32 2.80 15.78
N LYS A 89 -10.42 1.82 15.88
CA LYS A 89 -10.68 0.57 16.63
C LYS A 89 -10.95 0.85 18.11
N THR A 90 -10.19 1.75 18.72
CA THR A 90 -10.37 2.15 20.12
C THR A 90 -11.75 2.76 20.33
N LEU A 91 -12.15 3.72 19.48
CA LEU A 91 -13.49 4.32 19.55
C LEU A 91 -14.61 3.29 19.36
N ILE A 92 -14.41 2.32 18.46
CA ILE A 92 -15.36 1.23 18.26
C ILE A 92 -15.47 0.36 19.52
N ASP A 93 -14.35 -0.04 20.12
CA ASP A 93 -14.33 -0.87 21.31
C ASP A 93 -15.00 -0.16 22.50
N GLU A 94 -14.71 1.12 22.70
CA GLU A 94 -15.36 1.94 23.74
C GLU A 94 -16.87 2.07 23.51
N THR A 95 -17.30 2.29 22.26
CA THR A 95 -18.70 2.39 21.89
C THR A 95 -19.44 1.07 22.15
N ILE A 96 -18.85 -0.07 21.76
CA ILE A 96 -19.39 -1.41 22.03
C ILE A 96 -19.45 -1.69 23.53
N ALA A 97 -18.40 -1.36 24.29
CA ALA A 97 -18.34 -1.56 25.74
C ALA A 97 -19.40 -0.73 26.48
N GLY A 98 -19.73 0.46 25.97
CA GLY A 98 -20.85 1.30 26.43
C GLY A 98 -22.24 0.77 26.07
N GLY A 99 -22.34 -0.38 25.40
CA GLY A 99 -23.60 -0.97 24.94
C GLY A 99 -24.19 -0.30 23.69
N VAL A 100 -23.46 0.62 23.07
CA VAL A 100 -23.87 1.27 21.82
C VAL A 100 -23.36 0.42 20.66
N VAL A 101 -24.28 -0.10 19.87
CA VAL A 101 -23.96 -1.01 18.76
C VAL A 101 -24.10 -0.35 17.39
N THR A 102 -24.31 0.97 17.37
CA THR A 102 -24.50 1.78 16.17
C THR A 102 -23.39 2.82 16.03
N PRO A 103 -22.97 3.17 14.79
CA PRO A 103 -21.93 4.17 14.59
C PRO A 103 -22.36 5.56 15.07
N THR A 104 -21.65 6.08 16.06
CA THR A 104 -21.78 7.45 16.57
C THR A 104 -21.30 8.47 15.55
N ALA A 105 -21.58 9.75 15.78
CA ALA A 105 -21.05 10.83 14.94
C ALA A 105 -19.51 10.83 14.95
N GLU A 106 -18.92 10.57 16.12
CA GLU A 106 -17.48 10.47 16.33
C GLU A 106 -16.86 9.33 15.52
N ILE A 107 -17.42 8.11 15.60
CA ILE A 107 -16.97 6.97 14.76
C ILE A 107 -17.00 7.35 13.27
N ARG A 108 -18.04 8.05 12.83
CA ARG A 108 -18.15 8.45 11.41
C ARG A 108 -17.12 9.50 11.01
N THR A 109 -16.78 10.42 11.89
CA THR A 109 -15.71 11.39 11.66
C THR A 109 -14.36 10.69 11.59
N GLN A 110 -14.04 9.88 12.60
CA GLN A 110 -12.80 9.10 12.61
C GLN A 110 -12.70 8.17 11.39
N THR A 111 -13.81 7.55 10.97
CA THR A 111 -13.83 6.70 9.76
C THR A 111 -13.42 7.48 8.51
N LYS A 112 -13.75 8.78 8.41
CA LYS A 112 -13.31 9.62 7.29
C LYS A 112 -11.82 9.93 7.39
N GLU A 113 -11.32 10.28 8.57
CA GLU A 113 -9.89 10.57 8.80
C GLU A 113 -9.03 9.34 8.49
N THR A 114 -9.44 8.16 8.99
CA THR A 114 -8.83 6.88 8.64
C THR A 114 -8.85 6.62 7.15
N LYS A 115 -9.97 6.89 6.47
CA LYS A 115 -10.07 6.73 5.02
C LYS A 115 -9.10 7.66 4.29
N ASP A 116 -8.98 8.91 4.71
CA ASP A 116 -8.10 9.89 4.08
C ASP A 116 -6.62 9.50 4.25
N ALA A 117 -6.23 9.03 5.43
CA ALA A 117 -4.89 8.49 5.67
C ALA A 117 -4.60 7.25 4.80
N LEU A 118 -5.57 6.34 4.66
CA LEU A 118 -5.44 5.16 3.80
C LEU A 118 -5.37 5.52 2.31
N MET A 119 -6.06 6.59 1.88
CA MET A 119 -5.93 7.11 0.51
C MET A 119 -4.55 7.71 0.27
N ALA A 120 -4.00 8.45 1.23
CA ALA A 120 -2.63 8.96 1.16
C ALA A 120 -1.61 7.81 1.08
N TYR A 121 -1.72 6.79 1.94
CA TYR A 121 -0.91 5.58 1.85
C TYR A 121 -1.02 4.91 0.49
N ARG A 122 -2.24 4.71 0.00
CA ARG A 122 -2.49 4.11 -1.33
C ARG A 122 -1.79 4.89 -2.44
N ASP A 123 -1.82 6.22 -2.39
CA ASP A 123 -1.24 7.04 -3.44
C ASP A 123 0.29 7.01 -3.40
N SER A 124 0.91 7.05 -2.21
CA SER A 124 2.36 6.80 -2.08
C SER A 124 2.76 5.40 -2.55
N VAL A 125 1.96 4.37 -2.30
CA VAL A 125 2.24 3.02 -2.82
C VAL A 125 2.23 2.98 -4.35
N LYS A 126 1.37 3.77 -5.01
CA LYS A 126 1.37 3.86 -6.47
C LYS A 126 2.62 4.54 -6.98
N GLU A 127 3.04 5.61 -6.32
CA GLU A 127 4.28 6.33 -6.62
C GLU A 127 5.49 5.39 -6.54
N LEU A 128 5.64 4.67 -5.42
CA LEU A 128 6.67 3.63 -5.26
C LEU A 128 6.65 2.60 -6.39
N ARG A 129 5.46 2.11 -6.77
CA ARG A 129 5.33 1.18 -7.89
C ARG A 129 5.82 1.78 -9.20
N ASP A 130 5.52 3.04 -9.43
CA ASP A 130 5.85 3.73 -10.67
C ASP A 130 7.37 4.01 -10.74
N GLU A 131 7.98 4.44 -9.63
CA GLU A 131 9.45 4.57 -9.50
C GLU A 131 10.17 3.24 -9.74
N LEU A 132 9.70 2.17 -9.09
CA LEU A 132 10.29 0.84 -9.25
C LEU A 132 10.13 0.29 -10.68
N ARG A 133 9.04 0.66 -11.35
CA ARG A 133 8.81 0.31 -12.74
C ARG A 133 9.76 1.09 -13.65
N GLU A 134 9.92 2.39 -13.42
CA GLU A 134 10.84 3.24 -14.18
C GLU A 134 12.29 2.75 -14.06
N ALA A 135 12.75 2.44 -12.84
CA ALA A 135 14.05 1.83 -12.58
C ALA A 135 14.31 0.58 -13.44
N ILE A 136 13.30 -0.27 -13.59
CA ILE A 136 13.38 -1.52 -14.35
C ILE A 136 13.29 -1.28 -15.87
N GLU A 137 12.50 -0.31 -16.30
CA GLU A 137 12.31 0.03 -17.72
C GLU A 137 13.50 0.81 -18.30
N ASN A 138 14.11 1.75 -17.54
CA ASN A 138 15.23 2.58 -18.00
C ASN A 138 16.48 1.75 -18.36
N LYS A 139 16.82 0.72 -17.58
CA LYS A 139 17.94 -0.18 -17.91
C LYS A 139 17.69 -1.04 -19.16
N LYS A 140 16.44 -1.20 -19.59
CA LYS A 140 16.11 -1.92 -20.83
C LYS A 140 16.47 -1.10 -22.07
N GLY A 141 16.47 0.23 -21.97
CA GLY A 141 16.89 1.13 -23.06
C GLY A 141 18.41 1.13 -23.30
N GLU A 142 19.21 1.17 -22.23
CA GLU A 142 20.68 1.19 -22.36
C GLU A 142 21.27 -0.13 -22.87
N ALA A 143 20.61 -1.27 -22.62
CA ALA A 143 21.05 -2.57 -23.12
C ALA A 143 20.73 -2.79 -24.63
N GLU A 144 19.86 -1.98 -25.22
CA GLU A 144 19.49 -2.06 -26.65
C GLU A 144 20.23 -1.03 -27.53
N ASP A 145 20.88 -0.02 -26.93
CA ASP A 145 21.62 1.05 -27.63
C ASP A 145 23.15 0.90 -27.55
N ALA A 146 23.65 -0.28 -27.14
CA ALA A 146 25.05 -0.60 -27.32
C ALA A 146 25.33 -0.74 -28.84
N PRO A 147 26.14 0.13 -29.47
CA PRO A 147 26.46 -0.01 -30.87
C PRO A 147 27.10 -1.37 -31.08
N ALA A 148 26.56 -2.14 -32.04
CA ALA A 148 27.20 -3.34 -32.53
C ALA A 148 28.57 -2.93 -33.07
N ASP A 149 29.61 -3.16 -32.27
CA ASP A 149 30.99 -2.90 -32.62
C ASP A 149 31.24 -3.54 -34.00
N GLU A 150 31.51 -2.68 -34.98
CA GLU A 150 31.88 -3.07 -36.34
C GLU A 150 33.09 -4.00 -36.25
N PRO A 151 33.13 -5.14 -36.96
CA PRO A 151 34.37 -5.88 -37.09
C PRO A 151 35.36 -5.01 -37.88
N ALA A 152 36.32 -4.41 -37.17
CA ALA A 152 37.49 -3.81 -37.78
C ALA A 152 38.34 -4.92 -38.42
N LEU A 153 38.25 -4.97 -39.76
CA LEU A 153 39.17 -5.54 -40.76
C LEU A 153 39.63 -7.00 -40.61
#